data_AF-A0A9D7P5K6-F1
#
_entry.id   AF-A0A9D7P5K6-F1
#
_cell.length_a   1.000
_cell.length_b   1.000
_cell.length_c   1.000
_cell.angle_alpha   90.00
_cell.angle_beta   90.00
_cell.angle_gamma   90.00
#
_symmetry.space_group_name_H-M   'P 1'
#
loop_
_entity.id
_entity.type
_entity.pdbx_description
1 polymer ?
#
loop_
_entity_poly.entity_id
_entity_poly.type
_entity_poly.pdbx_seq_one_letter_code
_entity_poly.pdbx_strand_id
1 'polypeptide(L)'
;MEAPFIDVNGFALQAPTPRYNGDFAPVFPTGLTLSPDGETLFVANNLGDSMGIIRNLRSTRELVRVDLRRDNPLQPIYPYGVAALPASDGKTAKVYVSCWNDAALAVIDPNNPGKPINRITVDRHPTAMVFNTAKSRLYVVNSNADSVSVIDTTADKEIERINVRLAEKAQLGSSPESLALSTDEKTLFVANAHSNAIAVVALAQSGGEKSKLTGLIPTGQYPAAIAVVGQSLIVGNGKGTGVENSSMVVNNSGRAPNAPNDRFPAVRGQGGQYSGSLISGNLSLIEIPSERQLYGFTQQVLRNNGLIGEVKTRLFAGTNPIKHVIYVIKENRTYDQVFGDVGQAGDGTKADGDPSLAIFGYGEAARSPKGGWGSFFVIGSQRRRPQLVHGCLFDRLRG
;
A
#
# COMPACT_ATOMS: atom_id res chain seq x y z
N MET A 1 20.13 25.61 7.38
CA MET A 1 20.82 24.69 6.46
C MET A 1 19.78 23.71 5.95
N GLU A 2 19.59 23.66 4.64
CA GLU A 2 18.72 22.66 4.03
C GLU A 2 19.50 21.36 3.83
N ALA A 3 18.87 20.22 4.05
CA ALA A 3 19.48 18.94 3.74
C ALA A 3 19.69 18.84 2.22
N PRO A 4 20.85 18.37 1.74
CA PRO A 4 21.08 18.19 0.32
C PRO A 4 20.11 17.15 -0.25
N PHE A 5 19.57 17.43 -1.44
CA PHE A 5 18.71 16.50 -2.17
C PHE A 5 19.28 16.21 -3.57
N ILE A 6 18.81 15.12 -4.19
CA ILE A 6 19.09 14.79 -5.59
C ILE A 6 17.85 15.16 -6.39
N ASP A 7 17.98 16.09 -7.33
CA ASP A 7 16.90 16.41 -8.26
C ASP A 7 16.76 15.27 -9.29
N VAL A 8 15.59 14.62 -9.27
CA VAL A 8 15.24 13.49 -10.14
C VAL A 8 14.32 13.89 -11.29
N ASN A 9 14.00 15.19 -11.45
CA ASN A 9 13.15 15.69 -12.54
C ASN A 9 13.73 15.39 -13.93
N GLY A 10 15.05 15.14 -14.03
CA GLY A 10 15.69 14.73 -15.28
C GLY A 10 15.10 13.43 -15.89
N PHE A 11 14.50 12.55 -15.07
CA PHE A 11 13.78 11.38 -15.59
C PHE A 11 12.53 11.73 -16.40
N ALA A 12 11.92 12.90 -16.17
CA ALA A 12 10.77 13.38 -16.95
C ALA A 12 11.20 13.87 -18.34
N LEU A 13 12.37 14.51 -18.43
CA LEU A 13 12.90 15.09 -19.67
C LEU A 13 13.31 14.03 -20.71
N GLN A 14 13.56 12.81 -20.26
CA GLN A 14 14.00 11.70 -21.10
C GLN A 14 12.83 10.83 -21.63
N ALA A 15 11.56 11.21 -21.44
CA ALA A 15 10.45 10.34 -21.86
C ALA A 15 9.14 11.05 -22.25
N PRO A 16 8.54 10.65 -23.39
CA PRO A 16 7.15 10.99 -23.72
C PRO A 16 6.16 10.15 -22.91
N THR A 17 5.11 10.77 -22.39
CA THR A 17 3.96 10.08 -21.78
C THR A 17 2.63 10.44 -22.44
N PRO A 18 1.81 9.46 -22.85
CA PRO A 18 0.49 9.74 -23.43
C PRO A 18 -0.54 10.14 -22.36
N ARG A 19 -0.19 10.15 -21.07
CA ARG A 19 -1.14 10.24 -19.95
C ARG A 19 -1.15 11.58 -19.21
N TYR A 20 -0.07 12.36 -19.27
CA TYR A 20 0.11 13.52 -18.38
C TYR A 20 0.55 14.78 -19.13
N ASN A 21 0.07 15.92 -18.63
CA ASN A 21 0.21 17.29 -19.16
C ASN A 21 1.48 17.53 -20.01
N GLY A 22 1.31 17.59 -21.35
CA GLY A 22 2.36 18.06 -22.26
C GLY A 22 3.49 17.06 -22.53
N ASP A 23 3.17 15.77 -22.57
CA ASP A 23 4.10 14.66 -22.89
C ASP A 23 5.23 14.41 -21.87
N PHE A 24 5.24 15.04 -20.69
CA PHE A 24 6.25 14.78 -19.66
C PHE A 24 5.86 13.64 -18.70
N ALA A 25 6.71 12.62 -18.57
CA ALA A 25 6.50 11.53 -17.62
C ALA A 25 6.55 12.05 -16.17
N PRO A 26 5.55 11.73 -15.31
CA PRO A 26 5.62 12.10 -13.90
C PRO A 26 6.75 11.32 -13.20
N VAL A 27 7.47 12.00 -12.32
CA VAL A 27 8.49 11.39 -11.46
C VAL A 27 7.89 11.22 -10.07
N PHE A 28 7.63 9.98 -9.70
CA PHE A 28 7.07 9.60 -8.40
C PHE A 28 7.92 8.46 -7.82
N PRO A 29 9.04 8.78 -7.15
CA PRO A 29 9.91 7.79 -6.55
C PRO A 29 9.20 7.03 -5.43
N THR A 30 9.27 5.70 -5.45
CA THR A 30 8.71 4.84 -4.39
C THR A 30 9.81 4.03 -3.71
N GLY A 31 10.22 2.91 -4.32
CA GLY A 31 11.32 2.09 -3.85
C GLY A 31 12.66 2.54 -4.39
N LEU A 32 13.71 2.35 -3.59
CA LEU A 32 15.08 2.61 -3.99
C LEU A 32 16.05 1.58 -3.40
N THR A 33 17.15 1.33 -4.10
CA THR A 33 18.26 0.50 -3.60
C THR A 33 19.57 0.97 -4.19
N LEU A 34 20.65 0.84 -3.41
CA LEU A 34 22.01 1.09 -3.90
C LEU A 34 22.56 -0.14 -4.62
N SER A 35 23.49 0.08 -5.53
CA SER A 35 24.45 -0.93 -5.98
C SER A 35 25.38 -1.33 -4.82
N PRO A 36 26.00 -2.52 -4.88
CA PRO A 36 26.90 -2.98 -3.81
C PRO A 36 28.10 -2.06 -3.55
N ASP A 37 28.62 -1.39 -4.59
CA ASP A 37 29.68 -0.40 -4.48
C ASP A 37 29.22 0.98 -3.95
N GLY A 38 27.91 1.19 -3.83
CA GLY A 38 27.32 2.46 -3.39
C GLY A 38 27.47 3.63 -4.37
N GLU A 39 27.85 3.38 -5.62
CA GLU A 39 28.03 4.42 -6.65
C GLU A 39 26.81 4.61 -7.55
N THR A 40 25.85 3.68 -7.52
CA THR A 40 24.61 3.73 -8.31
C THR A 40 23.38 3.59 -7.41
N LEU A 41 22.38 4.45 -7.62
CA LEU A 41 21.05 4.36 -6.98
C LEU A 41 20.03 3.94 -8.03
N PHE A 42 19.27 2.90 -7.75
CA PHE A 42 18.15 2.44 -8.56
C PHE A 42 16.85 2.89 -7.90
N VAL A 43 15.91 3.40 -8.70
CA VAL A 43 14.67 4.03 -8.20
C VAL A 43 13.47 3.54 -9.02
N ALA A 44 12.41 3.09 -8.37
CA ALA A 44 11.12 2.85 -9.03
C ALA A 44 10.37 4.18 -9.16
N ASN A 45 10.05 4.57 -10.39
CA ASN A 45 9.26 5.76 -10.69
C ASN A 45 7.83 5.33 -11.01
N ASN A 46 6.99 5.26 -9.97
CA ASN A 46 5.68 4.60 -10.00
C ASN A 46 4.73 5.15 -11.07
N LEU A 47 4.37 6.43 -11.00
CA LEU A 47 3.47 7.04 -11.98
C LEU A 47 4.12 7.18 -13.36
N GLY A 48 5.45 7.16 -13.41
CA GLY A 48 6.23 7.23 -14.63
C GLY A 48 6.42 5.89 -15.32
N ASP A 49 5.97 4.76 -14.74
CA ASP A 49 6.14 3.40 -15.26
C ASP A 49 7.57 3.10 -15.72
N SER A 50 8.55 3.51 -14.92
CA SER A 50 9.97 3.36 -15.25
C SER A 50 10.82 3.02 -14.05
N MET A 51 12.02 2.53 -14.32
CA MET A 51 13.12 2.51 -13.36
C MET A 51 14.10 3.64 -13.69
N GLY A 52 14.46 4.44 -12.70
CA GLY A 52 15.57 5.39 -12.77
C GLY A 52 16.87 4.76 -12.29
N ILE A 53 17.97 5.09 -12.95
CA ILE A 53 19.33 4.73 -12.57
C ILE A 53 20.09 6.04 -12.39
N ILE A 54 20.67 6.26 -11.22
CA ILE A 54 21.48 7.43 -10.90
C ILE A 54 22.90 6.93 -10.66
N ARG A 55 23.78 7.07 -11.65
CA ARG A 55 25.19 6.66 -11.54
C ARG A 55 26.04 7.79 -10.98
N ASN A 56 27.24 7.46 -10.50
CA ASN A 56 28.23 8.42 -10.03
C ASN A 56 27.65 9.30 -8.90
N LEU A 57 27.03 8.66 -7.90
CA LEU A 57 26.27 9.35 -6.83
C LEU A 57 27.08 10.41 -6.08
N ARG A 58 28.40 10.21 -6.00
CA ARG A 58 29.33 11.10 -5.31
C ARG A 58 29.90 12.23 -6.18
N SER A 59 29.55 12.29 -7.46
CA SER A 59 30.06 13.30 -8.39
C SER A 59 28.96 13.91 -9.28
N THR A 60 29.15 13.99 -10.59
CA THR A 60 28.31 14.74 -11.54
C THR A 60 26.91 14.15 -11.74
N ARG A 61 26.67 12.92 -11.27
CA ARG A 61 25.41 12.17 -11.31
C ARG A 61 24.81 12.05 -12.73
N GLU A 62 24.87 10.85 -13.27
CA GLU A 62 24.24 10.56 -14.56
C GLU A 62 22.86 9.92 -14.34
N LEU A 63 21.82 10.50 -14.94
CA LEU A 63 20.46 9.99 -14.88
C LEU A 63 20.15 9.17 -16.14
N VAL A 64 19.81 7.90 -15.95
CA VAL A 64 19.33 7.00 -17.01
C VAL A 64 17.96 6.47 -16.66
N ARG A 65 17.06 6.47 -17.64
CA ARG A 65 15.70 5.95 -17.51
C ARG A 65 15.55 4.63 -18.27
N VAL A 66 14.91 3.66 -17.63
CA VAL A 66 14.47 2.40 -18.24
C VAL A 66 12.95 2.39 -18.26
N ASP A 67 12.35 2.37 -19.46
CA ASP A 67 10.90 2.31 -19.63
C ASP A 67 10.38 0.91 -19.34
N LEU A 68 9.47 0.77 -18.38
CA LEU A 68 8.90 -0.52 -17.98
C LEU A 68 7.54 -0.79 -18.64
N ARG A 69 7.04 0.09 -19.51
CA ARG A 69 5.75 -0.13 -20.19
C ARG A 69 5.79 -1.36 -21.10
N ARG A 70 4.62 -1.96 -21.29
CA ARG A 70 4.38 -2.98 -22.32
C ARG A 70 3.97 -2.31 -23.63
N ASP A 71 3.73 -3.13 -24.65
CA ASP A 71 3.27 -2.70 -25.97
C ASP A 71 1.99 -1.84 -25.92
N ASN A 72 1.12 -2.06 -24.92
CA ASN A 72 -0.01 -1.17 -24.66
C ASN A 72 0.42 -0.03 -23.71
N PRO A 73 0.66 1.20 -24.22
CA PRO A 73 1.16 2.30 -23.40
C PRO A 73 0.11 2.86 -22.41
N LEU A 74 -1.16 2.46 -22.54
CA LEU A 74 -2.22 2.86 -21.63
C LEU A 74 -2.35 1.94 -20.43
N GLN A 75 -1.73 0.74 -20.45
CA GLN A 75 -1.68 -0.13 -19.29
C GLN A 75 -0.62 0.40 -18.31
N PRO A 76 -1.00 0.84 -17.09
CA PRO A 76 -0.02 1.24 -16.09
C PRO A 76 0.70 0.01 -15.53
N ILE A 77 1.95 0.21 -15.15
CA ILE A 77 2.82 -0.81 -14.55
C ILE A 77 2.89 -0.59 -13.04
N TYR A 78 2.97 0.69 -12.62
CA TYR A 78 3.11 1.11 -11.23
C TYR A 78 4.26 0.39 -10.50
N PRO A 79 5.53 0.58 -10.93
CA PRO A 79 6.67 0.01 -10.25
C PRO A 79 6.75 0.47 -8.78
N TYR A 80 7.11 -0.44 -7.88
CA TYR A 80 7.03 -0.21 -6.44
C TYR A 80 8.35 -0.50 -5.72
N GLY A 81 8.68 -1.76 -5.44
CA GLY A 81 9.95 -2.15 -4.81
C GLY A 81 11.08 -2.30 -5.83
N VAL A 82 12.32 -2.10 -5.37
CA VAL A 82 13.54 -2.31 -6.17
C VAL A 82 14.53 -3.13 -5.36
N ALA A 83 15.13 -4.16 -5.96
CA ALA A 83 16.13 -5.00 -5.33
C ALA A 83 17.30 -5.28 -6.29
N ALA A 84 18.54 -4.97 -5.88
CA ALA A 84 19.73 -5.15 -6.69
C ALA A 84 20.45 -6.46 -6.33
N LEU A 85 20.74 -7.27 -7.34
CA LEU A 85 21.51 -8.50 -7.24
C LEU A 85 22.99 -8.22 -7.56
N PRO A 86 23.94 -8.46 -6.64
CA PRO A 86 25.36 -8.27 -6.92
C PRO A 86 25.88 -9.28 -7.95
N ALA A 87 26.83 -8.84 -8.76
CA ALA A 87 27.69 -9.67 -9.58
C ALA A 87 28.95 -10.08 -8.80
N SER A 88 29.67 -11.10 -9.29
CA SER A 88 30.93 -11.57 -8.68
C SER A 88 32.06 -10.53 -8.72
N ASP A 89 31.99 -9.57 -9.64
CA ASP A 89 32.95 -8.46 -9.78
C ASP A 89 32.63 -7.25 -8.87
N GLY A 90 31.63 -7.37 -7.99
CA GLY A 90 31.20 -6.31 -7.08
C GLY A 90 30.23 -5.29 -7.69
N LYS A 91 29.92 -5.40 -9.00
CA LYS A 91 28.90 -4.57 -9.65
C LYS A 91 27.51 -5.15 -9.43
N THR A 92 26.49 -4.56 -10.08
CA THR A 92 25.13 -5.10 -10.09
C THR A 92 24.92 -5.95 -11.34
N ALA A 93 24.55 -7.23 -11.15
CA ALA A 93 24.23 -8.16 -12.23
C ALA A 93 22.83 -7.93 -12.79
N LYS A 94 21.85 -7.81 -11.88
CA LYS A 94 20.43 -7.66 -12.21
C LYS A 94 19.77 -6.73 -11.21
N VAL A 95 18.74 -6.01 -11.64
CA VAL A 95 17.83 -5.27 -10.76
C VAL A 95 16.43 -5.83 -10.97
N TYR A 96 15.80 -6.24 -9.87
CA TYR A 96 14.40 -6.64 -9.85
C TYR A 96 13.55 -5.44 -9.45
N VAL A 97 12.49 -5.17 -10.21
CA VAL A 97 11.50 -4.13 -9.91
C VAL A 97 10.13 -4.78 -9.81
N SER A 98 9.45 -4.61 -8.69
CA SER A 98 8.09 -5.12 -8.54
C SER A 98 7.13 -4.23 -9.33
N CYS A 99 6.31 -4.82 -10.20
CA CYS A 99 5.35 -4.11 -11.03
C CYS A 99 3.93 -4.34 -10.50
N TRP A 100 3.47 -3.43 -9.64
CA TRP A 100 2.25 -3.60 -8.85
C TRP A 100 1.03 -3.94 -9.71
N ASN A 101 0.82 -3.22 -10.82
CA ASN A 101 -0.35 -3.45 -11.68
C ASN A 101 -0.12 -4.53 -12.75
N ASP A 102 1.12 -4.97 -12.95
CA ASP A 102 1.48 -5.94 -14.00
C ASP A 102 1.55 -7.39 -13.49
N ALA A 103 1.37 -7.61 -12.19
CA ALA A 103 1.52 -8.93 -11.54
C ALA A 103 2.83 -9.64 -11.93
N ALA A 104 3.91 -8.86 -12.00
CA ALA A 104 5.21 -9.32 -12.46
C ALA A 104 6.36 -8.61 -11.76
N LEU A 105 7.55 -9.22 -11.83
CA LEU A 105 8.82 -8.54 -11.60
C LEU A 105 9.46 -8.24 -12.96
N ALA A 106 9.88 -6.99 -13.16
CA ALA A 106 10.80 -6.66 -14.24
C ALA A 106 12.24 -6.99 -13.80
N VAL A 107 13.01 -7.63 -14.67
CA VAL A 107 14.43 -7.97 -14.46
C VAL A 107 15.26 -7.16 -15.45
N ILE A 108 16.08 -6.26 -14.93
CA ILE A 108 16.86 -5.31 -15.72
C ILE A 108 18.36 -5.58 -15.55
N ASP A 109 19.11 -5.60 -16.65
CA ASP A 109 20.57 -5.51 -16.67
C ASP A 109 20.96 -4.02 -16.61
N PRO A 110 21.42 -3.49 -15.45
CA PRO A 110 21.69 -2.06 -15.31
C PRO A 110 22.90 -1.58 -16.12
N ASN A 111 23.71 -2.51 -16.62
CA ASN A 111 24.86 -2.23 -17.49
C ASN A 111 24.45 -2.17 -18.97
N ASN A 112 23.26 -2.66 -19.31
CA ASN A 112 22.67 -2.53 -20.64
C ASN A 112 21.18 -2.16 -20.57
N PRO A 113 20.86 -0.92 -20.16
CA PRO A 113 19.50 -0.46 -19.90
C PRO A 113 18.58 -0.42 -21.14
N GLY A 114 19.14 -0.57 -22.35
CA GLY A 114 18.38 -0.62 -23.61
C GLY A 114 17.94 -2.02 -24.03
N LYS A 115 18.34 -3.08 -23.32
CA LYS A 115 17.90 -4.45 -23.62
C LYS A 115 16.41 -4.65 -23.33
N PRO A 116 15.73 -5.56 -24.05
CA PRO A 116 14.38 -5.98 -23.70
C PRO A 116 14.28 -6.47 -22.26
N ILE A 117 13.21 -6.07 -21.58
CA ILE A 117 12.99 -6.40 -20.17
C ILE A 117 12.46 -7.82 -20.05
N ASN A 118 13.18 -8.67 -19.31
CA ASN A 118 12.66 -9.97 -18.90
C ASN A 118 11.64 -9.79 -17.76
N ARG A 119 10.61 -10.64 -17.71
CA ARG A 119 9.55 -10.57 -16.70
C ARG A 119 9.29 -11.91 -16.05
N ILE A 120 9.19 -11.89 -14.73
CA ILE A 120 8.81 -13.05 -13.92
C ILE A 120 7.37 -12.83 -13.48
N THR A 121 6.45 -13.65 -13.98
CA THR A 121 5.06 -13.62 -13.53
C THR A 121 4.99 -14.02 -12.06
N VAL A 122 4.33 -13.19 -11.26
CA VAL A 122 4.04 -13.45 -9.85
C VAL A 122 2.54 -13.23 -9.62
N ASP A 123 2.10 -13.09 -8.37
CA ASP A 123 0.69 -12.83 -8.08
C ASP A 123 0.38 -11.32 -8.07
N ARG A 124 -0.87 -10.97 -7.78
CA ARG A 124 -1.36 -9.59 -7.86
C ARG A 124 -0.68 -8.67 -6.86
N HIS A 125 -0.31 -7.48 -7.36
CA HIS A 125 0.23 -6.37 -6.58
C HIS A 125 1.54 -6.72 -5.86
N PRO A 126 2.60 -7.09 -6.59
CA PRO A 126 3.89 -7.32 -5.97
C PRO A 126 4.51 -6.00 -5.48
N THR A 127 4.94 -5.96 -4.22
CA THR A 127 5.44 -4.75 -3.55
C THR A 127 6.82 -4.96 -2.93
N ALA A 128 6.90 -5.32 -1.65
CA ALA A 128 8.15 -5.51 -0.92
C ALA A 128 8.87 -6.77 -1.37
N MET A 129 10.20 -6.70 -1.37
CA MET A 129 11.07 -7.81 -1.74
C MET A 129 12.26 -7.93 -0.79
N VAL A 130 12.65 -9.14 -0.44
CA VAL A 130 13.90 -9.40 0.31
C VAL A 130 14.66 -10.57 -0.31
N PHE A 131 15.98 -10.43 -0.45
CA PHE A 131 16.82 -11.56 -0.78
C PHE A 131 17.17 -12.36 0.48
N ASN A 132 17.40 -13.67 0.30
CA ASN A 132 18.22 -14.40 1.26
C ASN A 132 19.69 -13.96 1.21
N THR A 133 20.50 -14.45 2.13
CA THR A 133 21.89 -14.05 2.35
C THR A 133 22.75 -14.47 1.17
N ALA A 134 22.53 -15.69 0.66
CA ALA A 134 23.19 -16.20 -0.54
C ALA A 134 22.72 -15.51 -1.84
N LYS A 135 21.69 -14.66 -1.80
CA LYS A 135 21.06 -14.01 -2.95
C LYS A 135 20.53 -14.98 -4.03
N SER A 136 20.40 -16.26 -3.70
CA SER A 136 19.85 -17.30 -4.58
C SER A 136 18.32 -17.29 -4.61
N ARG A 137 17.68 -16.70 -3.60
CA ARG A 137 16.24 -16.57 -3.48
C ARG A 137 15.83 -15.12 -3.23
N LEU A 138 14.78 -14.68 -3.90
CA LEU A 138 14.09 -13.41 -3.67
C LEU A 138 12.65 -13.69 -3.25
N TYR A 139 12.27 -13.25 -2.07
CA TYR A 139 10.91 -13.35 -1.55
C TYR A 139 10.17 -12.06 -1.89
N VAL A 140 8.98 -12.18 -2.48
CA VAL A 140 8.18 -11.05 -2.98
C VAL A 140 6.78 -11.12 -2.40
N VAL A 141 6.39 -10.09 -1.68
CA VAL A 141 5.02 -9.95 -1.18
C VAL A 141 4.08 -9.59 -2.31
N ASN A 142 2.92 -10.26 -2.36
CA ASN A 142 1.82 -9.99 -3.27
C ASN A 142 0.62 -9.42 -2.48
N SER A 143 0.53 -8.10 -2.38
CA SER A 143 -0.35 -7.38 -1.45
C SER A 143 -1.86 -7.56 -1.71
N ASN A 144 -2.25 -8.01 -2.91
CA ASN A 144 -3.66 -8.27 -3.25
C ASN A 144 -3.95 -9.77 -3.48
N ALA A 145 -3.04 -10.63 -3.05
CA ALA A 145 -3.17 -12.08 -3.17
C ALA A 145 -2.92 -12.83 -1.85
N ASP A 146 -2.60 -12.09 -0.77
CA ASP A 146 -2.26 -12.67 0.54
C ASP A 146 -1.23 -13.80 0.43
N SER A 147 -0.21 -13.57 -0.40
CA SER A 147 0.83 -14.56 -0.69
C SER A 147 2.21 -13.94 -0.80
N VAL A 148 3.23 -14.80 -0.70
CA VAL A 148 4.63 -14.47 -0.99
C VAL A 148 5.14 -15.39 -2.09
N SER A 149 5.63 -14.81 -3.19
CA SER A 149 6.32 -15.53 -4.26
C SER A 149 7.80 -15.69 -3.91
N VAL A 150 8.34 -16.90 -4.08
CA VAL A 150 9.76 -17.21 -3.91
C VAL A 150 10.37 -17.39 -5.29
N ILE A 151 11.33 -16.54 -5.64
CA ILE A 151 11.97 -16.51 -6.95
C ILE A 151 13.38 -17.09 -6.84
N ASP A 152 13.72 -18.01 -7.73
CA ASP A 152 15.10 -18.40 -8.00
C ASP A 152 15.75 -17.33 -8.88
N THR A 153 16.81 -16.69 -8.36
CA THR A 153 17.47 -15.55 -9.00
C THR A 153 18.44 -15.94 -10.12
N THR A 154 18.80 -17.23 -10.19
CA THR A 154 19.63 -17.78 -11.26
C THR A 154 18.76 -18.09 -12.47
N ALA A 155 17.65 -18.79 -12.24
CA ALA A 155 16.71 -19.18 -13.29
C ALA A 155 15.70 -18.07 -13.65
N ASP A 156 15.62 -17.01 -12.85
CA ASP A 156 14.60 -15.95 -12.95
C ASP A 156 13.19 -16.52 -13.03
N LYS A 157 12.85 -17.40 -12.08
CA LYS A 157 11.58 -18.12 -12.06
C LYS A 157 11.01 -18.23 -10.66
N GLU A 158 9.69 -18.10 -10.54
CA GLU A 158 8.99 -18.46 -9.32
C GLU A 158 9.05 -19.97 -9.07
N ILE A 159 9.57 -20.36 -7.91
CA ILE A 159 9.74 -21.75 -7.47
C ILE A 159 8.75 -22.16 -6.38
N GLU A 160 8.17 -21.19 -5.68
CA GLU A 160 7.17 -21.44 -4.64
C GLU A 160 6.25 -20.21 -4.47
N ARG A 161 4.98 -20.45 -4.10
CA ARG A 161 4.05 -19.42 -3.66
C ARG A 161 3.48 -19.80 -2.29
N ILE A 162 3.81 -18.99 -1.29
CA ILE A 162 3.48 -19.20 0.12
C ILE A 162 2.18 -18.46 0.44
N ASN A 163 1.19 -19.15 1.00
CA ASN A 163 -0.05 -18.53 1.49
C ASN A 163 0.18 -17.94 2.90
N VAL A 164 -0.15 -16.67 3.09
CA VAL A 164 -0.02 -15.97 4.39
C VAL A 164 -1.37 -15.50 4.96
N ARG A 165 -2.48 -16.03 4.45
CA ARG A 165 -3.83 -15.77 4.99
C ARG A 165 -3.97 -16.27 6.42
N LEU A 166 -4.87 -15.65 7.19
CA LEU A 166 -5.14 -16.03 8.58
C LEU A 166 -5.69 -17.46 8.73
N ALA A 167 -6.33 -17.99 7.70
CA ALA A 167 -6.76 -19.37 7.60
C ALA A 167 -6.79 -19.80 6.13
N GLU A 168 -6.66 -21.10 5.87
CA GLU A 168 -6.61 -21.65 4.50
C GLU A 168 -7.84 -21.27 3.67
N LYS A 169 -9.03 -21.24 4.29
CA LYS A 169 -10.30 -20.87 3.67
C LYS A 169 -10.70 -19.40 3.86
N ALA A 170 -9.83 -18.58 4.47
CA ALA A 170 -10.11 -17.16 4.61
C ALA A 170 -10.19 -16.50 3.23
N GLN A 171 -11.12 -15.56 3.09
CA GLN A 171 -11.17 -14.67 1.93
C GLN A 171 -9.90 -13.82 1.89
N LEU A 172 -9.56 -13.34 0.69
CA LEU A 172 -8.46 -12.40 0.52
C LEU A 172 -8.79 -11.09 1.24
N GLY A 173 -7.77 -10.46 1.81
CA GLY A 173 -7.90 -9.20 2.52
C GLY A 173 -6.93 -9.02 3.68
N SER A 174 -5.93 -9.90 3.81
CA SER A 174 -4.86 -9.73 4.81
C SER A 174 -3.89 -8.61 4.42
N SER A 175 -3.72 -8.41 3.11
CA SER A 175 -2.88 -7.40 2.46
C SER A 175 -1.48 -7.32 3.05
N PRO A 176 -0.61 -8.30 2.74
CA PRO A 176 0.78 -8.24 3.16
C PRO A 176 1.47 -7.02 2.52
N GLU A 177 2.29 -6.29 3.28
CA GLU A 177 2.98 -5.08 2.78
C GLU A 177 4.50 -5.13 2.95
N SER A 178 5.00 -5.92 3.90
CA SER A 178 6.44 -6.00 4.19
C SER A 178 6.82 -7.40 4.67
N LEU A 179 8.09 -7.75 4.54
CA LEU A 179 8.62 -9.06 4.90
C LEU A 179 10.07 -8.98 5.37
N ALA A 180 10.46 -9.88 6.28
CA ALA A 180 11.83 -10.00 6.77
C ALA A 180 12.17 -11.45 7.10
N LEU A 181 13.42 -11.86 6.86
CA LEU A 181 13.93 -13.18 7.22
C LEU A 181 14.51 -13.17 8.63
N SER A 182 14.36 -14.27 9.36
CA SER A 182 15.16 -14.54 10.56
C SER A 182 16.65 -14.57 10.20
N THR A 183 17.52 -14.31 11.19
CA THR A 183 18.98 -14.31 10.98
C THR A 183 19.52 -15.65 10.45
N ASP A 184 18.85 -16.77 10.77
CA ASP A 184 19.20 -18.11 10.29
C ASP A 184 18.48 -18.54 9.00
N GLU A 185 17.65 -17.65 8.42
CA GLU A 185 16.86 -17.87 7.19
C GLU A 185 15.90 -19.07 7.24
N LYS A 186 15.55 -19.54 8.44
CA LYS A 186 14.56 -20.62 8.62
C LYS A 186 13.14 -20.12 8.76
N THR A 187 12.96 -18.85 9.09
CA THR A 187 11.65 -18.24 9.29
C THR A 187 11.53 -16.96 8.46
N LEU A 188 10.40 -16.83 7.77
CA LEU A 188 9.98 -15.61 7.11
C LEU A 188 8.85 -14.97 7.91
N PHE A 189 9.01 -13.70 8.24
CA PHE A 189 8.00 -12.88 8.88
C PHE A 189 7.35 -11.97 7.84
N VAL A 190 6.02 -11.96 7.77
CA VAL A 190 5.27 -11.19 6.77
C VAL A 190 4.24 -10.32 7.45
N ALA A 191 4.30 -9.01 7.24
CA ALA A 191 3.39 -8.03 7.83
C ALA A 191 2.08 -7.97 7.06
N ASN A 192 1.02 -8.60 7.60
CA ASN A 192 -0.35 -8.54 7.07
C ASN A 192 -1.04 -7.29 7.59
N ALA A 193 -1.04 -6.23 6.78
CA ALA A 193 -1.45 -4.89 7.21
C ALA A 193 -2.92 -4.83 7.63
N HIS A 194 -3.84 -5.40 6.86
CA HIS A 194 -5.27 -5.33 7.17
C HIS A 194 -5.69 -6.30 8.28
N SER A 195 -4.91 -7.37 8.50
CA SER A 195 -5.15 -8.31 9.61
C SER A 195 -4.53 -7.89 10.94
N ASN A 196 -3.73 -6.81 10.96
CA ASN A 196 -2.99 -6.33 12.13
C ASN A 196 -2.14 -7.44 12.76
N ALA A 197 -1.42 -8.19 11.92
CA ALA A 197 -0.65 -9.35 12.35
C ALA A 197 0.62 -9.55 11.52
N ILE A 198 1.61 -10.21 12.11
CA ILE A 198 2.75 -10.79 11.39
C ILE A 198 2.48 -12.28 11.19
N ALA A 199 2.44 -12.73 9.95
CA ALA A 199 2.48 -14.14 9.60
C ALA A 199 3.89 -14.69 9.79
N VAL A 200 4.00 -15.80 10.52
CA VAL A 200 5.25 -16.51 10.79
C VAL A 200 5.28 -17.76 9.92
N VAL A 201 6.24 -17.82 9.00
CA VAL A 201 6.35 -18.89 8.01
C VAL A 201 7.65 -19.65 8.24
N ALA A 202 7.57 -20.95 8.49
CA ALA A 202 8.72 -21.83 8.42
C ALA A 202 9.08 -22.09 6.95
N LEU A 203 10.32 -21.81 6.57
CA LEU A 203 10.80 -21.91 5.19
C LEU A 203 11.32 -23.32 4.88
N ALA A 204 10.95 -23.85 3.71
CA ALA A 204 11.50 -25.09 3.20
C ALA A 204 13.02 -24.96 2.96
N GLN A 205 13.80 -25.86 3.56
CA GLN A 205 15.27 -25.82 3.51
C GLN A 205 15.86 -26.61 2.33
N SER A 206 15.11 -27.59 1.80
CA SER A 206 15.54 -28.44 0.69
C SER A 206 14.46 -28.58 -0.38
N GLY A 207 14.89 -28.91 -1.60
CA GLY A 207 13.96 -29.18 -2.71
C GLY A 207 13.03 -30.35 -2.39
N GLY A 208 11.72 -30.11 -2.45
CA GLY A 208 10.67 -31.13 -2.22
C GLY A 208 9.76 -30.81 -1.03
N GLU A 209 10.22 -30.00 -0.08
CA GLU A 209 9.37 -29.48 1.00
C GLU A 209 8.70 -28.17 0.58
N LYS A 210 7.58 -27.86 1.24
CA LYS A 210 6.89 -26.57 1.10
C LYS A 210 6.99 -25.79 2.39
N SER A 211 7.20 -24.49 2.26
CA SER A 211 7.14 -23.53 3.34
C SER A 211 5.73 -23.52 3.95
N LYS A 212 5.63 -23.31 5.26
CA LYS A 212 4.36 -23.43 6.00
C LYS A 212 4.15 -22.24 6.92
N LEU A 213 2.95 -21.68 6.89
CA LEU A 213 2.48 -20.75 7.91
C LEU A 213 2.35 -21.51 9.24
N THR A 214 3.16 -21.15 10.24
CA THR A 214 3.19 -21.79 11.56
C THR A 214 2.44 -21.02 12.62
N GLY A 215 2.15 -19.74 12.40
CA GLY A 215 1.37 -18.93 13.33
C GLY A 215 1.31 -17.46 12.96
N LEU A 216 0.68 -16.69 13.85
CA LEU A 216 0.43 -15.27 13.69
C LEU A 216 0.81 -14.53 14.98
N ILE A 217 1.44 -13.37 14.85
CA ILE A 217 1.81 -12.48 15.96
C ILE A 217 0.93 -11.22 15.86
N PRO A 218 0.17 -10.83 16.91
CA PRO A 218 -0.62 -9.60 16.88
C PRO A 218 0.27 -8.36 16.88
N THR A 219 -0.15 -7.31 16.18
CA THR A 219 0.56 -6.02 16.13
C THR A 219 -0.39 -4.86 16.42
N GLY A 220 0.13 -3.63 16.29
CA GLY A 220 -0.72 -2.46 16.10
C GLY A 220 -1.46 -2.49 14.75
N GLN A 221 -2.23 -1.45 14.49
CA GLN A 221 -3.00 -1.30 13.27
C GLN A 221 -2.10 -1.02 12.07
N TYR A 222 -2.32 -1.77 10.98
CA TYR A 222 -1.65 -1.58 9.70
C TYR A 222 -0.11 -1.74 9.77
N PRO A 223 0.42 -2.91 10.19
CA PRO A 223 1.85 -3.18 10.12
C PRO A 223 2.31 -3.09 8.66
N ALA A 224 3.12 -2.08 8.35
CA ALA A 224 3.53 -1.72 7.00
C ALA A 224 5.05 -1.85 6.77
N ALA A 225 5.82 -2.04 7.85
CA ALA A 225 7.25 -2.28 7.80
C ALA A 225 7.64 -3.30 8.87
N ILE A 226 8.57 -4.19 8.54
CA ILE A 226 9.16 -5.13 9.50
C ILE A 226 10.67 -5.23 9.30
N ALA A 227 11.41 -5.30 10.40
CA ALA A 227 12.83 -5.60 10.42
C ALA A 227 13.14 -6.62 11.52
N VAL A 228 14.14 -7.46 11.30
CA VAL A 228 14.64 -8.44 12.28
C VAL A 228 16.01 -7.98 12.76
N VAL A 229 16.19 -7.92 14.08
CA VAL A 229 17.47 -7.59 14.73
C VAL A 229 17.71 -8.60 15.84
N GLY A 230 18.58 -9.58 15.57
CA GLY A 230 18.79 -10.73 16.47
C GLY A 230 17.48 -11.48 16.71
N GLN A 231 17.10 -11.67 17.98
CA GLN A 231 15.85 -12.34 18.38
C GLN A 231 14.64 -11.38 18.46
N SER A 232 14.74 -10.17 17.93
CA SER A 232 13.68 -9.15 17.99
C SER A 232 13.16 -8.77 16.62
N LEU A 233 11.85 -8.56 16.54
CA LEU A 233 11.13 -7.94 15.44
C LEU A 233 10.85 -6.48 15.79
N ILE A 234 11.16 -5.58 14.85
CA ILE A 234 10.73 -4.18 14.88
C ILE A 234 9.65 -4.04 13.82
N VAL A 235 8.43 -3.70 14.25
CA VAL A 235 7.27 -3.56 13.35
C VAL A 235 6.80 -2.12 13.33
N GLY A 236 6.79 -1.49 12.15
CA GLY A 236 6.18 -0.19 11.94
C GLY A 236 4.69 -0.32 11.67
N ASN A 237 3.86 0.10 12.63
CA ASN A 237 2.41 0.12 12.50
C ASN A 237 1.98 1.49 11.96
N GLY A 238 1.60 1.55 10.69
CA GLY A 238 1.27 2.80 10.00
C GLY A 238 0.06 3.53 10.57
N LYS A 239 -0.80 2.83 11.32
CA LYS A 239 -1.99 3.39 12.00
C LYS A 239 -1.95 3.24 13.52
N GLY A 240 -0.79 2.93 14.09
CA GLY A 240 -0.58 2.93 15.54
C GLY A 240 -1.37 1.85 16.27
N THR A 241 -2.06 2.19 17.35
CA THR A 241 -2.94 1.26 18.10
C THR A 241 -4.40 1.29 17.65
N GLY A 242 -4.71 1.98 16.56
CA GLY A 242 -6.08 2.24 16.14
C GLY A 242 -6.46 3.71 16.24
N VAL A 243 -7.66 4.02 15.75
CA VAL A 243 -8.34 5.28 16.03
C VAL A 243 -9.17 5.12 17.30
N GLU A 244 -9.09 6.08 18.22
CA GLU A 244 -10.03 6.14 19.34
C GLU A 244 -11.45 6.29 18.78
N ASN A 245 -12.45 5.73 19.48
CA ASN A 245 -13.85 5.87 19.10
C ASN A 245 -14.20 7.36 18.95
N SER A 246 -14.46 7.76 17.70
CA SER A 246 -14.81 9.12 17.29
C SER A 246 -16.05 9.70 17.99
N SER A 247 -16.82 8.85 18.67
CA SER A 247 -18.09 9.16 19.31
C SER A 247 -18.10 9.12 20.84
N MET A 248 -17.01 8.74 21.52
CA MET A 248 -17.08 8.35 22.95
C MET A 248 -16.15 9.10 23.89
N VAL A 249 -15.13 9.82 23.40
CA VAL A 249 -14.22 10.57 24.28
C VAL A 249 -13.96 11.95 23.69
N VAL A 250 -14.77 12.94 24.09
CA VAL A 250 -14.31 14.33 24.11
C VAL A 250 -13.40 14.45 25.33
N ASN A 251 -12.18 13.92 25.23
CA ASN A 251 -11.14 14.39 26.12
C ASN A 251 -10.79 15.81 25.67
N ASN A 252 -10.31 16.65 26.59
CA ASN A 252 -9.84 18.00 26.29
C ASN A 252 -8.58 18.02 25.37
N SER A 253 -8.31 16.93 24.62
CA SER A 253 -7.21 16.82 23.67
C SER A 253 -7.42 17.66 22.40
N GLY A 254 -8.66 18.07 22.11
CA GLY A 254 -9.00 18.81 20.90
C GLY A 254 -8.96 17.99 19.60
N ARG A 255 -9.01 16.65 19.69
CA ARG A 255 -8.93 15.72 18.56
C ARG A 255 -10.29 15.08 18.25
N ALA A 256 -11.25 15.88 17.78
CA ALA A 256 -12.51 15.35 17.26
C ALA A 256 -12.44 15.21 15.73
N PRO A 257 -12.83 14.06 15.14
CA PRO A 257 -12.93 13.89 13.69
C PRO A 257 -14.09 14.67 13.09
N ASN A 258 -15.05 15.09 13.92
CA ASN A 258 -16.21 15.87 13.51
C ASN A 258 -16.03 17.34 13.89
N ALA A 259 -16.65 18.22 13.11
CA ALA A 259 -16.81 19.61 13.50
C ALA A 259 -17.60 19.69 14.82
N PRO A 260 -17.33 20.71 15.65
CA PRO A 260 -18.12 20.95 16.85
C PRO A 260 -19.62 21.08 16.52
N ASN A 261 -20.49 20.60 17.41
CA ASN A 261 -21.94 20.69 17.26
C ASN A 261 -22.62 20.96 18.62
N ASP A 262 -23.94 21.11 18.64
CA ASP A 262 -24.70 21.43 19.88
C ASP A 262 -24.50 20.40 21.01
N ARG A 263 -24.19 19.15 20.66
CA ARG A 263 -23.89 18.08 21.62
C ARG A 263 -22.42 18.07 22.07
N PHE A 264 -21.53 18.66 21.26
CA PHE A 264 -20.08 18.76 21.49
C PHE A 264 -19.55 20.15 21.04
N PRO A 265 -19.81 21.21 21.82
CA PRO A 265 -19.53 22.58 21.41
C PRO A 265 -18.03 22.89 21.37
N ALA A 266 -17.62 23.80 20.47
CA ALA A 266 -16.22 24.17 20.28
C ALA A 266 -15.69 24.93 21.50
N VAL A 267 -14.60 24.46 22.10
CA VAL A 267 -13.80 25.29 23.02
C VAL A 267 -12.77 26.05 22.20
N ARG A 268 -12.47 27.31 22.56
CA ARG A 268 -11.55 28.20 21.82
C ARG A 268 -10.24 27.47 21.44
N GLY A 269 -9.94 27.39 20.14
CA GLY A 269 -8.77 26.69 19.60
C GLY A 269 -9.00 25.25 19.12
N GLN A 270 -10.23 24.73 19.21
CA GLN A 270 -10.60 23.41 18.69
C GLN A 270 -11.40 23.54 17.39
N GLY A 271 -10.92 22.89 16.32
CA GLY A 271 -11.62 22.69 15.05
C GLY A 271 -11.63 21.20 14.69
N GLY A 272 -12.56 20.78 13.84
CA GLY A 272 -12.60 19.39 13.35
C GLY A 272 -11.27 19.04 12.65
N GLN A 273 -10.67 17.91 13.04
CA GLN A 273 -9.38 17.49 12.48
C GLN A 273 -9.58 16.63 11.23
N TYR A 274 -8.67 16.77 10.27
CA TYR A 274 -8.61 15.90 9.11
C TYR A 274 -8.34 14.46 9.57
N SER A 275 -9.08 13.48 9.06
CA SER A 275 -8.90 12.08 9.45
C SER A 275 -7.46 11.59 9.28
N GLY A 276 -6.76 12.05 8.23
CA GLY A 276 -5.34 11.73 8.04
C GLY A 276 -4.40 12.36 9.05
N SER A 277 -4.78 13.45 9.75
CA SER A 277 -3.99 14.03 10.84
C SER A 277 -4.25 13.34 12.20
N LEU A 278 -5.27 12.48 12.29
CA LEU A 278 -5.55 11.66 13.47
C LEU A 278 -4.76 10.35 13.47
N ILE A 279 -4.22 9.94 12.31
CA ILE A 279 -3.43 8.72 12.18
C ILE A 279 -2.03 8.99 12.71
N SER A 280 -1.68 8.34 13.81
CA SER A 280 -0.32 8.32 14.35
C SER A 280 0.21 6.90 14.30
N GLY A 281 1.33 6.70 13.62
CA GLY A 281 2.02 5.41 13.61
C GLY A 281 2.79 5.15 14.90
N ASN A 282 3.13 3.90 15.16
CA ASN A 282 4.05 3.53 16.24
C ASN A 282 4.96 2.36 15.83
N LEU A 283 5.91 2.02 16.70
CA LEU A 283 6.78 0.86 16.55
C LEU A 283 6.43 -0.19 17.60
N SER A 284 6.22 -1.43 17.18
CA SER A 284 6.22 -2.58 18.09
C SER A 284 7.62 -3.19 18.14
N LEU A 285 8.13 -3.43 19.35
CA LEU A 285 9.32 -4.24 19.59
C LEU A 285 8.85 -5.58 20.15
N ILE A 286 9.04 -6.66 19.39
CA ILE A 286 8.49 -7.96 19.70
C ILE A 286 9.63 -8.98 19.74
N GLU A 287 9.83 -9.66 20.87
CA GLU A 287 10.72 -10.81 20.90
C GLU A 287 10.10 -11.96 20.09
N ILE A 288 10.90 -12.59 19.22
CA ILE A 288 10.43 -13.71 18.40
C ILE A 288 9.94 -14.82 19.34
N PRO A 289 8.65 -15.21 19.27
CA PRO A 289 8.02 -16.04 20.29
C PRO A 289 8.47 -17.50 20.20
N SER A 290 8.49 -18.17 21.35
CA SER A 290 8.48 -19.65 21.40
C SER A 290 7.20 -20.19 20.76
N GLU A 291 7.19 -21.47 20.39
CA GLU A 291 6.02 -22.14 19.80
C GLU A 291 4.75 -21.99 20.66
N ARG A 292 4.89 -22.12 21.99
CA ARG A 292 3.77 -21.96 22.93
C ARG A 292 3.22 -20.52 22.93
N GLN A 293 4.10 -19.52 22.91
CA GLN A 293 3.68 -18.11 22.83
C GLN A 293 3.03 -17.82 21.47
N LEU A 294 3.61 -18.34 20.38
CA LEU A 294 3.08 -18.19 19.03
C LEU A 294 1.67 -18.78 18.91
N TYR A 295 1.40 -19.92 19.54
CA TYR A 295 0.06 -20.49 19.61
C TYR A 295 -0.92 -19.52 20.28
N GLY A 296 -0.57 -18.97 21.45
CA GLY A 296 -1.41 -18.00 22.16
C GLY A 296 -1.68 -16.73 21.35
N PHE A 297 -0.64 -16.20 20.71
CA PHE A 297 -0.72 -15.06 19.80
C PHE A 297 -1.61 -15.35 18.59
N THR A 298 -1.48 -16.53 18.00
CA THR A 298 -2.30 -16.95 16.85
C THR A 298 -3.78 -16.96 17.24
N GLN A 299 -4.13 -17.53 18.39
CA GLN A 299 -5.50 -17.52 18.91
C GLN A 299 -6.01 -16.08 19.13
N GLN A 300 -5.14 -15.16 19.59
CA GLN A 300 -5.53 -13.76 19.74
C GLN A 300 -5.80 -13.08 18.40
N VAL A 301 -4.94 -13.28 17.40
CA VAL A 301 -5.14 -12.73 16.05
C VAL A 301 -6.44 -13.24 15.44
N LEU A 302 -6.71 -14.54 15.55
CA LEU A 302 -7.94 -15.13 15.02
C LEU A 302 -9.19 -14.58 15.71
N ARG A 303 -9.16 -14.36 17.04
CA ARG A 303 -10.25 -13.69 17.77
C ARG A 303 -10.42 -12.23 17.34
N ASN A 304 -9.33 -11.48 17.22
CA ASN A 304 -9.37 -10.08 16.81
C ASN A 304 -9.97 -9.88 15.42
N ASN A 305 -9.79 -10.86 14.54
CA ASN A 305 -10.32 -10.87 13.18
C ASN A 305 -11.67 -11.61 13.06
N GLY A 306 -12.26 -12.07 14.17
CA GLY A 306 -13.58 -12.71 14.19
C GLY A 306 -13.63 -14.11 13.55
N LEU A 307 -12.48 -14.78 13.37
CA LEU A 307 -12.44 -16.15 12.83
C LEU A 307 -12.80 -17.20 13.88
N ILE A 308 -12.59 -16.89 15.16
CA ILE A 308 -12.92 -17.77 16.30
C ILE A 308 -13.47 -16.96 17.47
N GLY A 309 -14.22 -17.60 18.36
CA GLY A 309 -14.83 -16.98 19.53
C GLY A 309 -16.22 -16.39 19.24
N GLU A 310 -16.81 -15.72 20.24
CA GLU A 310 -18.12 -15.08 20.09
C GLU A 310 -18.02 -13.83 19.23
N VAL A 311 -18.52 -13.91 18.00
CA VAL A 311 -18.80 -12.72 17.19
C VAL A 311 -20.12 -12.14 17.69
N LYS A 312 -20.11 -10.93 18.26
CA LYS A 312 -21.35 -10.21 18.56
C LYS A 312 -22.05 -9.83 17.24
N THR A 313 -22.89 -10.73 16.75
CA THR A 313 -23.61 -10.58 15.48
C THR A 313 -24.88 -9.76 15.60
N ARG A 314 -25.35 -9.47 16.83
CA ARG A 314 -26.51 -8.59 17.06
C ARG A 314 -26.06 -7.16 17.30
N LEU A 315 -26.19 -6.34 16.26
CA LEU A 315 -26.07 -4.88 16.33
C LEU A 315 -27.29 -4.22 17.01
N PHE A 316 -28.47 -4.86 16.96
CA PHE A 316 -29.71 -4.36 17.54
C PHE A 316 -30.38 -5.40 18.44
N ALA A 317 -30.93 -4.95 19.56
CA ALA A 317 -31.86 -5.74 20.36
C ALA A 317 -33.26 -5.63 19.73
N GLY A 318 -33.60 -6.50 18.77
CA GLY A 318 -34.92 -6.53 18.13
C GLY A 318 -34.88 -6.56 16.60
N THR A 319 -35.97 -6.12 15.95
CA THR A 319 -36.04 -5.99 14.49
C THR A 319 -35.04 -4.95 13.99
N ASN A 320 -34.35 -5.26 12.88
CA ASN A 320 -33.37 -4.35 12.29
C ASN A 320 -34.10 -3.09 11.76
N PRO A 321 -33.85 -1.88 12.31
CA PRO A 321 -34.50 -0.67 11.85
C PRO A 321 -33.88 -0.11 10.56
N ILE A 322 -32.71 -0.60 10.13
CA ILE A 322 -32.02 -0.15 8.93
C ILE A 322 -32.75 -0.65 7.69
N LYS A 323 -33.40 0.26 6.96
CA LYS A 323 -34.12 -0.04 5.71
C LYS A 323 -33.25 0.11 4.46
N HIS A 324 -32.25 0.99 4.51
CA HIS A 324 -31.36 1.30 3.39
C HIS A 324 -29.93 1.41 3.91
N VAL A 325 -28.98 0.84 3.16
CA VAL A 325 -27.55 1.02 3.38
C VAL A 325 -27.03 1.81 2.20
N ILE A 326 -26.61 3.05 2.45
CA ILE A 326 -25.94 3.88 1.45
C ILE A 326 -24.44 3.76 1.69
N TYR A 327 -23.73 3.18 0.74
CA TYR A 327 -22.28 3.05 0.81
C TYR A 327 -21.62 4.21 0.04
N VAL A 328 -21.07 5.17 0.78
CA VAL A 328 -20.37 6.33 0.21
C VAL A 328 -18.87 6.15 0.45
N ILE A 329 -18.13 5.73 -0.58
CA ILE A 329 -16.67 5.74 -0.54
C ILE A 329 -16.20 7.15 -0.93
N LYS A 330 -15.85 7.93 0.08
CA LYS A 330 -15.13 9.20 -0.07
C LYS A 330 -13.96 9.17 0.90
N GLU A 331 -12.78 8.82 0.39
CA GLU A 331 -11.59 8.67 1.22
C GLU A 331 -11.29 9.95 2.00
N ASN A 332 -11.13 9.80 3.32
CA ASN A 332 -10.61 10.80 4.26
C ASN A 332 -11.41 12.12 4.40
N ARG A 333 -12.65 12.22 3.90
CA ARG A 333 -13.52 13.41 4.03
C ARG A 333 -14.92 13.04 4.48
N THR A 334 -15.56 13.90 5.27
CA THR A 334 -16.96 13.74 5.66
C THR A 334 -17.91 14.17 4.54
N TYR A 335 -19.18 13.77 4.64
CA TYR A 335 -20.24 14.23 3.74
C TYR A 335 -20.29 15.77 3.73
N ASP A 336 -20.37 16.41 4.90
CA ASP A 336 -20.52 17.86 5.03
C ASP A 336 -19.32 18.64 4.48
N GLN A 337 -18.10 18.09 4.59
CA GLN A 337 -16.91 18.72 4.00
C GLN A 337 -17.00 18.87 2.47
N VAL A 338 -17.70 17.96 1.79
CA VAL A 338 -17.78 17.95 0.33
C VAL A 338 -19.14 18.44 -0.18
N PHE A 339 -20.20 18.14 0.55
CA PHE A 339 -21.59 18.32 0.13
C PHE A 339 -22.43 19.09 1.13
N GLY A 340 -21.84 19.64 2.20
CA GLY A 340 -22.58 20.35 3.24
C GLY A 340 -23.44 21.50 2.69
N ASP A 341 -22.99 22.11 1.59
CA ASP A 341 -23.67 23.21 0.90
C ASP A 341 -24.54 22.79 -0.30
N VAL A 342 -24.70 21.48 -0.53
CA VAL A 342 -25.67 20.96 -1.49
C VAL A 342 -27.08 21.20 -0.94
N GLY A 343 -27.90 21.95 -1.68
CA GLY A 343 -29.27 22.26 -1.26
C GLY A 343 -30.28 21.12 -1.48
N GLN A 344 -30.05 20.26 -2.47
CA GLN A 344 -30.95 19.16 -2.85
C GLN A 344 -30.19 17.89 -3.20
N ALA A 345 -30.68 16.75 -2.74
CA ALA A 345 -30.19 15.43 -3.11
C ALA A 345 -30.61 15.08 -4.56
N GLY A 346 -30.03 13.99 -5.11
CA GLY A 346 -30.28 13.57 -6.49
C GLY A 346 -31.73 13.15 -6.80
N ASP A 347 -32.55 12.95 -5.77
CA ASP A 347 -33.99 12.67 -5.86
C ASP A 347 -34.86 13.93 -5.66
N GLY A 348 -34.25 15.11 -5.56
CA GLY A 348 -34.93 16.40 -5.37
C GLY A 348 -35.34 16.70 -3.94
N THR A 349 -35.09 15.79 -2.99
CA THR A 349 -35.32 16.06 -1.57
C THR A 349 -34.27 17.02 -1.01
N LYS A 350 -34.58 17.69 0.12
CA LYS A 350 -33.60 18.54 0.80
C LYS A 350 -32.41 17.68 1.24
N ALA A 351 -31.21 18.05 0.80
CA ALA A 351 -30.00 17.37 1.25
C ALA A 351 -29.74 17.67 2.74
N ASP A 352 -29.28 16.65 3.44
CA ASP A 352 -28.98 16.70 4.88
C ASP A 352 -27.49 17.02 5.09
N GLY A 353 -27.12 18.26 4.77
CA GLY A 353 -25.74 18.77 4.87
C GLY A 353 -25.65 20.07 5.67
N ASP A 354 -24.50 20.30 6.30
CA ASP A 354 -24.16 21.57 6.96
C ASP A 354 -23.28 22.47 6.06
N PRO A 355 -23.83 23.57 5.49
CA PRO A 355 -23.09 24.44 4.57
C PRO A 355 -21.88 25.12 5.22
N SER A 356 -21.85 25.25 6.55
CA SER A 356 -20.74 25.88 7.26
C SER A 356 -19.47 25.03 7.28
N LEU A 357 -19.59 23.73 6.97
CA LEU A 357 -18.49 22.77 6.95
C LEU A 357 -17.95 22.50 5.54
N ALA A 358 -18.62 23.00 4.50
CA ALA A 358 -18.26 22.76 3.12
C ALA A 358 -16.96 23.49 2.73
N ILE A 359 -15.98 22.74 2.21
CA ILE A 359 -14.66 23.29 1.84
C ILE A 359 -14.47 23.47 0.33
N PHE A 360 -15.36 22.92 -0.50
CA PHE A 360 -15.23 22.94 -1.96
C PHE A 360 -16.27 23.78 -2.70
N GLY A 361 -17.27 24.34 -2.00
CA GLY A 361 -18.27 25.24 -2.58
C GLY A 361 -19.23 24.57 -3.58
N TYR A 362 -20.54 24.68 -3.33
CA TYR A 362 -21.57 24.25 -4.26
C TYR A 362 -21.53 25.14 -5.51
N GLY A 363 -20.93 24.63 -6.58
CA GLY A 363 -20.86 25.29 -7.88
C GLY A 363 -19.47 25.75 -8.32
N GLU A 364 -18.41 25.56 -7.53
CA GLU A 364 -17.02 25.71 -7.99
C GLU A 364 -16.48 24.47 -8.72
N ALA A 365 -17.32 23.44 -8.89
CA ALA A 365 -17.03 22.34 -9.80
C ALA A 365 -16.88 22.86 -11.25
N ALA A 366 -15.79 22.47 -11.90
CA ALA A 366 -15.46 22.88 -13.26
C ALA A 366 -16.65 22.72 -14.23
N ARG A 367 -17.15 23.84 -14.77
CA ARG A 367 -18.18 23.84 -15.82
C ARG A 367 -17.59 23.28 -17.12
N SER A 368 -18.27 22.31 -17.72
CA SER A 368 -17.99 21.92 -19.11
C SER A 368 -18.21 23.12 -20.03
N PRO A 369 -17.32 23.42 -20.99
CA PRO A 369 -17.50 24.52 -21.94
C PRO A 369 -18.77 24.44 -22.79
N LYS A 370 -19.48 23.30 -22.78
CA LYS A 370 -20.66 23.05 -23.63
C LYS A 370 -22.01 23.05 -22.89
N GLY A 371 -22.10 23.59 -21.67
CA GLY A 371 -23.38 24.02 -21.07
C GLY A 371 -24.46 22.96 -20.81
N GLY A 372 -24.18 21.66 -20.95
CA GLY A 372 -25.11 20.59 -20.56
C GLY A 372 -24.95 20.21 -19.10
N TRP A 373 -26.05 20.11 -18.36
CA TRP A 373 -26.10 19.50 -17.02
C TRP A 373 -25.81 18.01 -17.12
N GLY A 374 -24.53 17.67 -17.20
CA GLY A 374 -24.02 16.33 -16.94
C GLY A 374 -23.24 16.38 -15.63
N SER A 375 -23.72 15.71 -14.60
CA SER A 375 -23.07 15.58 -13.31
C SER A 375 -21.71 14.87 -13.45
N PHE A 376 -20.67 15.62 -13.79
CA PHE A 376 -19.28 15.16 -13.70
C PHE A 376 -18.78 15.44 -12.28
N PHE A 377 -18.74 14.40 -11.46
CA PHE A 377 -17.98 14.44 -10.22
C PHE A 377 -16.48 14.42 -10.55
N VAL A 378 -15.79 15.52 -10.29
CA VAL A 378 -14.33 15.51 -10.15
C VAL A 378 -14.03 15.08 -8.73
N ILE A 379 -13.62 13.82 -8.57
CA ILE A 379 -12.91 13.37 -7.37
C ILE A 379 -11.58 14.11 -7.36
N GLY A 380 -11.24 14.74 -6.23
CA GLY A 380 -9.91 15.28 -6.03
C GLY A 380 -8.87 14.16 -6.09
N SER A 381 -8.26 13.94 -7.26
CA SER A 381 -6.80 13.92 -7.32
C SER A 381 -6.41 15.32 -7.76
N GLN A 382 -5.50 15.99 -7.06
CA GLN A 382 -5.03 17.29 -7.52
C GLN A 382 -4.51 17.18 -8.99
N ARG A 383 -5.16 17.96 -9.86
CA ARG A 383 -4.80 18.41 -11.21
C ARG A 383 -5.04 17.45 -12.42
N ARG A 384 -6.00 17.89 -13.25
CA ARG A 384 -6.18 17.73 -14.72
C ARG A 384 -6.08 16.29 -15.31
N ARG A 385 -7.18 15.51 -15.16
CA ARG A 385 -7.72 14.33 -15.91
C ARG A 385 -6.78 13.36 -16.68
N PRO A 386 -7.11 12.04 -16.77
CA PRO A 386 -7.86 11.18 -15.85
C PRO A 386 -7.09 9.88 -15.47
N GLN A 387 -7.19 9.44 -14.21
CA GLN A 387 -6.94 8.05 -13.84
C GLN A 387 -8.28 7.35 -13.55
N LEU A 388 -8.47 6.19 -14.18
CA LEU A 388 -9.60 5.31 -13.97
C LEU A 388 -9.48 4.64 -12.59
N VAL A 389 -10.53 4.77 -11.79
CA VAL A 389 -10.84 3.84 -10.71
C VAL A 389 -11.37 2.55 -11.37
N HIS A 390 -10.78 1.40 -11.07
CA HIS A 390 -11.28 0.10 -11.53
C HIS A 390 -11.70 -0.79 -10.35
N GLY A 391 -13.00 -1.09 -10.32
CA GLY A 391 -13.49 -2.46 -10.18
C GLY A 391 -13.80 -2.99 -8.77
N CYS A 392 -15.01 -2.71 -8.27
CA CYS A 392 -15.79 -3.74 -7.58
C CYS A 392 -16.93 -4.17 -8.51
N LEU A 393 -16.94 -5.47 -8.82
CA LEU A 393 -17.95 -6.17 -9.59
C LEU A 393 -19.28 -6.16 -8.79
N PHE A 394 -20.38 -5.71 -9.40
CA PHE A 394 -21.71 -5.83 -8.81
C PHE A 394 -22.47 -6.95 -9.54
N ASP A 395 -22.78 -8.00 -8.79
CA ASP A 395 -23.82 -8.95 -9.17
C ASP A 395 -25.19 -8.44 -8.70
N ARG A 396 -26.19 -8.67 -9.55
CA ARG A 396 -27.60 -8.31 -9.34
C ARG A 396 -28.15 -8.90 -8.04
N LEU A 397 -28.79 -8.07 -7.23
CA LEU A 397 -29.87 -8.52 -6.35
C LEU A 397 -31.17 -7.91 -6.84
N ARG A 398 -31.94 -8.71 -7.59
CA ARG A 398 -33.39 -8.50 -7.76
C ARG A 398 -34.06 -8.99 -6.48
N GLY A 399 -34.79 -8.10 -5.82
CA GLY A 399 -35.87 -8.40 -4.91
C GLY A 399 -37.10 -7.68 -5.42
#